data_AF-A0A350EQE3-F1
#
_entry.id   AF-A0A350EQE3-F1
#
_cell.length_a   1.000
_cell.length_b   1.000
_cell.length_c   1.000
_cell.angle_alpha   90.00
_cell.angle_beta   90.00
_cell.angle_gamma   90.00
#
_symmetry.space_group_name_H-M   'P 1'
#
loop_
_entity.id
_entity.type
_entity.pdbx_description
1 polymer ?
#
loop_
_entity_poly.entity_id
_entity_poly.type
_entity_poly.pdbx_seq_one_letter_code
_entity_poly.pdbx_strand_id
1 'polypeptide(L)'
;GANNYVVVKLRAAGRLFGKVLNLNGDPIPGIRVAIPVQGGFFWTDADAQGTYVFDNLPLGGYTLSAPANATAPQLNLPELNEKIRSGNEDEILAAFEEAIRVFVGADDPLITGEQRNFRPVTWGFTRTDLRFDGQSVEANIRMLREGT
;
A
#
# COMPACT_ATOMS: atom_id res chain seq x y z
N GLY A 1 48.78 5.85 -20.99
CA GLY A 1 47.58 6.12 -20.19
C GLY A 1 46.77 4.85 -20.12
N ALA A 2 46.48 4.34 -18.93
CA ALA A 2 45.63 3.17 -18.76
C ALA A 2 44.17 3.63 -18.83
N ASN A 3 43.45 3.20 -19.87
CA ASN A 3 42.02 3.42 -19.94
C ASN A 3 41.36 2.54 -18.87
N ASN A 4 40.70 3.17 -17.91
CA ASN A 4 39.96 2.50 -16.85
C ASN A 4 38.48 2.48 -17.26
N TYR A 5 37.94 1.30 -17.55
CA TYR A 5 36.53 1.14 -17.89
C TYR A 5 35.82 0.51 -16.69
N VAL A 6 34.72 1.12 -16.25
CA VAL A 6 33.80 0.51 -15.29
C VAL A 6 32.73 -0.22 -16.09
N VAL A 7 32.61 -1.53 -15.88
CA VAL A 7 31.49 -2.31 -16.43
C VAL A 7 30.31 -2.18 -15.49
N VAL A 8 29.35 -1.33 -15.84
CA VAL A 8 28.05 -1.25 -15.15
C VAL A 8 27.13 -2.30 -15.79
N LYS A 9 26.88 -3.41 -15.08
CA LYS A 9 25.85 -4.37 -15.47
C LYS A 9 24.52 -3.91 -14.89
N LEU A 10 23.69 -3.26 -15.70
CA LEU A 10 22.31 -3.00 -15.32
C LEU A 10 21.52 -4.31 -15.37
N ARG A 11 20.79 -4.63 -14.31
CA ARG A 11 19.83 -5.74 -14.35
C ARG A 11 18.64 -5.28 -15.18
N ALA A 12 18.16 -6.14 -16.08
CA ALA A 12 16.98 -5.84 -16.87
C ALA A 12 15.81 -5.49 -15.95
N ALA A 13 15.15 -4.36 -16.23
CA ALA A 13 14.10 -3.84 -15.41
C ALA A 13 12.97 -3.26 -16.28
N GLY A 14 11.76 -3.27 -15.75
CA GLY A 14 10.59 -2.70 -16.39
C GLY A 14 9.81 -1.79 -15.46
N ARG A 15 8.67 -1.35 -15.95
CA ARG A 15 7.75 -0.42 -15.28
C ARG A 15 6.35 -0.99 -15.30
N LEU A 16 5.67 -0.93 -14.16
CA LEU A 16 4.25 -1.20 -14.05
C LEU A 16 3.53 0.08 -13.68
N PHE A 17 2.42 0.37 -14.35
CA PHE A 17 1.59 1.52 -14.02
C PHE A 17 0.12 1.19 -14.26
N GLY A 18 -0.79 1.96 -13.69
CA GLY A 18 -2.21 1.74 -13.92
C GLY A 18 -3.07 2.63 -13.06
N LYS A 19 -4.37 2.36 -13.08
CA LYS A 19 -5.36 3.02 -12.24
C LYS A 19 -6.05 2.05 -11.29
N VAL A 20 -6.40 2.54 -10.11
CA VAL A 20 -7.31 1.84 -9.20
C VAL A 20 -8.71 2.37 -9.41
N LEU A 21 -9.63 1.49 -9.77
CA LEU A 21 -11.01 1.81 -10.15
C LEU A 21 -12.01 1.12 -9.23
N ASN A 22 -13.05 1.83 -8.82
CA ASN A 22 -14.18 1.26 -8.11
C ASN A 22 -15.03 0.36 -9.03
N LEU A 23 -16.13 -0.18 -8.49
CA LEU A 23 -17.07 -1.00 -9.26
C LEU A 23 -17.76 -0.29 -10.41
N ASN A 24 -17.97 1.02 -10.26
CA ASN A 24 -18.60 1.89 -11.25
C ASN A 24 -17.61 2.35 -12.34
N GLY A 25 -16.31 2.10 -12.15
CA GLY A 25 -15.24 2.53 -13.05
C GLY A 25 -14.62 3.88 -12.69
N ASP A 26 -15.01 4.49 -11.56
CA ASP A 26 -14.42 5.74 -11.10
C ASP A 26 -13.05 5.50 -10.43
N PRO A 27 -12.07 6.38 -10.63
CA PRO A 27 -10.77 6.27 -9.97
C PRO A 27 -10.87 6.47 -8.46
N ILE A 28 -10.07 5.71 -7.72
CA ILE A 28 -9.96 5.82 -6.26
C ILE A 28 -8.63 6.48 -5.90
N PRO A 29 -8.63 7.74 -5.43
CA PRO A 29 -7.41 8.44 -5.06
C PRO A 29 -6.86 8.01 -3.69
N GLY A 30 -5.55 8.17 -3.48
CA GLY A 30 -4.89 7.98 -2.19
C GLY A 30 -4.83 6.54 -1.69
N ILE A 31 -5.25 5.57 -2.52
CA ILE A 31 -5.25 4.17 -2.14
C ILE A 31 -3.87 3.55 -2.34
N ARG A 32 -3.43 2.76 -1.36
CA ARG A 32 -2.16 2.04 -1.45
C ARG A 32 -2.27 0.82 -2.35
N VAL A 33 -1.35 0.71 -3.29
CA VAL A 33 -1.13 -0.47 -4.14
C VAL A 33 0.13 -1.18 -3.67
N ALA A 34 0.10 -2.50 -3.57
CA ALA A 34 1.29 -3.28 -3.24
C ALA A 34 1.50 -4.49 -4.14
N ILE A 35 2.76 -4.89 -4.20
CA ILE A 35 3.27 -6.06 -4.92
C ILE A 35 4.01 -6.94 -3.90
N PRO A 36 3.44 -8.08 -3.47
CA PRO A 36 4.17 -9.06 -2.68
C PRO A 36 5.32 -9.65 -3.49
N VAL A 37 6.50 -9.70 -2.87
CA VAL A 37 7.69 -10.35 -3.42
C VAL A 37 8.30 -11.27 -2.37
N GLN A 38 9.18 -12.18 -2.81
CA GLN A 38 9.89 -13.04 -1.88
C GLN A 38 10.75 -12.18 -0.94
N GLY A 39 10.39 -12.15 0.34
CA GLY A 39 11.11 -11.38 1.37
C GLY A 39 10.61 -9.95 1.62
N GLY A 40 9.49 -9.52 1.03
CA GLY A 40 8.93 -8.19 1.32
C GLY A 40 7.81 -7.76 0.37
N PHE A 41 7.63 -6.44 0.26
CA PHE A 41 6.61 -5.82 -0.60
C PHE A 41 7.18 -4.57 -1.25
N PHE A 42 6.85 -4.34 -2.52
CA PHE A 42 6.87 -3.00 -3.09
C PHE A 42 5.51 -2.35 -2.86
N TRP A 43 5.46 -1.06 -2.53
CA TRP A 43 4.21 -0.33 -2.38
C TRP A 43 4.33 1.09 -2.90
N THR A 44 3.21 1.65 -3.32
CA THR A 44 3.06 3.04 -3.75
C THR A 44 1.62 3.47 -3.50
N ASP A 45 1.39 4.77 -3.30
CA ASP A 45 0.06 5.33 -3.12
C ASP A 45 -0.43 5.91 -4.45
N ALA A 46 -1.70 5.68 -4.78
CA ALA A 46 -2.31 6.23 -6.00
C ALA A 46 -2.53 7.74 -5.87
N ASP A 47 -2.33 8.48 -6.96
CA ASP A 47 -2.52 9.93 -7.01
C ASP A 47 -4.00 10.35 -6.94
N ALA A 48 -4.27 11.65 -7.06
CA ALA A 48 -5.63 12.20 -7.02
C ALA A 48 -6.54 11.71 -8.18
N GLN A 49 -5.94 11.12 -9.22
CA GLN A 49 -6.60 10.54 -10.38
C GLN A 49 -6.65 9.01 -10.29
N GLY A 50 -6.29 8.43 -9.14
CA GLY A 50 -6.23 6.99 -8.90
C GLY A 50 -5.10 6.29 -9.65
N THR A 51 -4.13 7.02 -10.21
CA THR A 51 -3.02 6.49 -10.99
C THR A 51 -1.86 6.12 -10.08
N TYR A 52 -1.20 5.01 -10.36
CA TYR A 52 -0.05 4.53 -9.62
C TYR A 52 1.06 4.05 -10.55
N VAL A 53 2.31 4.06 -10.07
CA VAL A 53 3.49 3.67 -10.84
C VAL A 53 4.49 2.93 -9.95
N PHE A 54 5.07 1.85 -10.50
CA PHE A 54 6.26 1.16 -10.00
C PHE A 54 7.34 1.17 -11.08
N ASP A 55 8.44 1.85 -10.79
CA ASP A 55 9.60 1.93 -11.68
C ASP A 55 10.70 0.94 -11.27
N ASN A 56 11.55 0.58 -12.22
CA ASN A 56 12.75 -0.24 -12.01
C ASN A 56 12.47 -1.61 -11.34
N LEU A 57 11.36 -2.24 -11.73
CA LEU A 57 11.02 -3.58 -11.27
C LEU A 57 11.81 -4.64 -12.06
N PRO A 58 12.40 -5.65 -11.40
CA PRO A 58 13.00 -6.78 -12.09
C PRO A 58 12.04 -7.46 -13.08
N LEU A 59 12.59 -8.18 -14.07
CA LEU A 59 11.75 -9.02 -14.91
C LEU A 59 11.14 -10.17 -14.09
N GLY A 60 9.87 -10.45 -14.30
CA GLY A 60 9.12 -11.44 -13.54
C GLY A 60 7.61 -11.26 -13.59
N GLY A 61 6.91 -12.22 -13.00
CA GLY A 61 5.47 -12.17 -12.80
C GLY A 61 5.12 -11.45 -11.51
N TYR A 62 4.16 -10.54 -11.60
CA TYR A 62 3.71 -9.69 -10.51
C TYR A 62 2.21 -9.82 -10.29
N THR A 63 1.80 -9.86 -9.02
CA THR A 63 0.40 -9.70 -8.62
C THR A 63 0.32 -8.40 -7.85
N LEU A 64 -0.53 -7.48 -8.29
CA LEU A 64 -0.74 -6.19 -7.64
C LEU A 64 -2.09 -6.22 -6.93
N SER A 65 -2.17 -5.64 -5.74
CA SER A 65 -3.40 -5.60 -4.94
C SER A 65 -3.64 -4.22 -4.33
N ALA A 66 -4.92 -3.83 -4.24
CA ALA A 66 -5.39 -2.64 -3.55
C ALA A 66 -6.71 -2.93 -2.81
N PRO A 67 -6.97 -2.31 -1.64
CA PRO A 67 -5.97 -1.63 -0.82
C PRO A 67 -4.93 -2.66 -0.33
N ALA A 68 -3.65 -2.33 -0.43
CA ALA A 68 -2.65 -3.03 0.35
C ALA A 68 -2.88 -2.67 1.82
N ASN A 69 -2.91 -3.67 2.71
CA ASN A 69 -3.08 -3.46 4.16
C ASN A 69 -2.32 -2.19 4.58
N ALA A 70 -3.04 -1.25 5.21
CA ALA A 70 -2.38 -0.11 5.83
C ALA A 70 -1.29 -0.71 6.75
N THR A 71 -0.04 -0.25 6.59
CA THR A 71 0.92 -0.43 7.68
C THR A 71 0.19 0.08 8.92
N ALA A 72 0.12 -0.73 9.98
CA ALA A 72 -0.61 -0.39 11.19
C ALA A 72 -0.39 1.10 11.52
N PRO A 73 -1.47 1.87 11.81
CA PRO A 73 -1.37 3.31 12.04
C PRO A 73 -0.16 3.61 12.93
N GLN A 74 0.73 4.51 12.47
CA GLN A 74 1.91 4.87 13.26
C GLN A 74 1.48 5.86 14.35
N LEU A 75 1.77 5.55 15.61
CA LEU A 75 1.51 6.48 16.71
C LEU A 75 2.48 7.67 16.67
N ASN A 76 1.93 8.87 16.64
CA ASN A 76 2.70 10.09 16.90
C ASN A 76 2.97 10.25 18.40
N LEU A 77 3.95 9.50 18.90
CA LEU A 77 4.37 9.51 20.32
C LEU A 77 4.62 10.92 20.90
N PRO A 78 5.17 11.92 20.16
CA PRO A 78 5.36 13.26 20.70
C PRO A 78 4.03 14.00 20.96
N GLU A 79 3.12 14.01 19.99
CA GLU A 79 1.80 14.64 20.12
C GLU A 79 0.96 13.94 21.19
N LEU A 80 1.06 12.62 21.25
CA LEU A 80 0.42 11.81 22.28
C LEU A 80 0.92 12.16 23.68
N ASN A 81 2.24 12.29 23.85
CA ASN A 81 2.83 12.70 25.13
C ASN A 81 2.42 14.11 25.53
N GLU A 82 2.25 15.02 24.57
CA GLU A 82 1.77 16.38 24.83
C GLU A 82 0.31 16.37 25.30
N LYS A 83 -0.56 15.65 24.59
CA LYS A 83 -1.97 15.48 24.98
C LYS A 83 -2.13 14.85 26.37
N ILE A 84 -1.32 13.84 26.71
CA ILE A 84 -1.34 13.19 28.02
C ILE A 84 -0.87 14.14 29.15
N ARG A 85 0.09 15.03 28.87
CA ARG A 85 0.70 15.89 29.89
C ARG A 85 -0.06 17.18 30.15
N SER A 86 -0.69 17.74 29.13
CA SER A 86 -1.30 19.07 29.20
C SER A 86 -2.73 19.14 28.66
N GLY A 87 -3.28 18.03 28.16
CA GLY A 87 -4.66 17.98 27.71
C GLY A 87 -5.65 18.03 28.88
N ASN A 88 -6.89 18.41 28.57
CA ASN A 88 -8.01 18.21 29.48
C ASN A 88 -8.40 16.71 29.56
N GLU A 89 -9.30 16.35 30.46
CA GLU A 89 -9.70 14.94 30.69
C GLU A 89 -10.19 14.24 29.41
N ASP A 90 -10.92 14.96 28.55
CA ASP A 90 -11.42 14.44 27.27
C ASP A 90 -10.30 14.23 26.24
N GLU A 91 -9.31 15.13 26.19
CA GLU A 91 -8.14 15.06 25.30
C GLU A 91 -7.17 13.95 25.73
N ILE A 92 -7.01 13.75 27.04
CA ILE A 92 -6.21 12.66 27.62
C ILE A 92 -6.89 11.31 27.34
N LEU A 93 -8.22 11.24 27.47
CA LEU A 93 -8.97 10.03 27.17
C LEU A 93 -8.89 9.69 25.68
N ALA A 94 -9.07 10.66 24.79
CA ALA A 94 -8.95 10.47 23.34
C ALA A 94 -7.53 10.01 22.93
N ALA A 95 -6.49 10.59 23.54
CA ALA A 95 -5.11 10.17 23.34
C ALA A 95 -4.88 8.72 23.79
N PHE A 96 -5.39 8.34 24.96
CA PHE A 96 -5.25 6.98 25.47
C PHE A 96 -6.01 5.96 24.62
N GLU A 97 -7.21 6.31 24.14
CA GLU A 97 -7.99 5.49 23.21
C GLU A 97 -7.28 5.29 21.87
N GLU A 98 -6.65 6.34 21.32
CA GLU A 98 -5.84 6.27 20.10
C GLU A 98 -4.63 5.33 20.30
N ALA A 99 -3.93 5.45 21.43
CA ALA A 99 -2.79 4.60 21.78
C ALA A 99 -3.18 3.12 21.92
N ILE A 100 -4.29 2.83 22.61
CA ILE A 100 -4.83 1.47 22.72
C ILE A 100 -5.23 0.94 21.36
N ARG A 101 -5.93 1.76 20.54
CA ARG A 101 -6.42 1.37 19.22
C ARG A 101 -5.28 0.94 18.30
N VAL A 102 -4.15 1.64 18.33
CA VAL A 102 -2.96 1.23 17.57
C VAL A 102 -2.29 -0.01 18.17
N PHE A 103 -2.10 -0.06 19.51
CA PHE A 103 -1.34 -1.14 20.16
C PHE A 103 -2.04 -2.50 20.11
N VAL A 104 -3.37 -2.54 20.28
CA VAL A 104 -4.16 -3.78 20.16
C VAL A 104 -4.50 -4.12 18.70
N GLY A 105 -4.09 -3.26 17.76
CA GLY A 105 -4.55 -3.32 16.39
C GLY A 105 -6.08 -3.27 16.32
N ALA A 106 -6.75 -2.43 17.11
CA ALA A 106 -8.22 -2.26 17.06
C ALA A 106 -8.74 -1.91 15.65
N ASP A 107 -7.89 -1.25 14.85
CA ASP A 107 -8.14 -0.98 13.43
C ASP A 107 -7.40 -1.99 12.51
N ASP A 108 -6.68 -2.96 13.08
CA ASP A 108 -6.14 -4.12 12.38
C ASP A 108 -7.23 -5.20 12.30
N PRO A 109 -7.85 -5.39 11.12
CA PRO A 109 -8.97 -6.33 10.96
C PRO A 109 -8.56 -7.79 11.19
N LEU A 110 -7.27 -8.11 11.30
CA LEU A 110 -6.78 -9.47 11.54
C LEU A 110 -6.66 -9.82 13.03
N ILE A 111 -6.65 -8.85 13.95
CA ILE A 111 -6.29 -9.08 15.37
C ILE A 111 -7.49 -8.96 16.32
N THR A 112 -8.53 -8.20 15.96
CA THR A 112 -9.60 -7.76 16.89
C THR A 112 -10.79 -8.69 17.04
N GLY A 113 -10.80 -9.81 16.31
CA GLY A 113 -11.99 -10.65 16.24
C GLY A 113 -13.13 -10.04 15.41
N GLU A 114 -12.91 -8.91 14.73
CA GLU A 114 -13.77 -8.43 13.64
C GLU A 114 -13.69 -9.32 12.38
N GLN A 115 -13.41 -10.62 12.49
CA GLN A 115 -13.65 -11.53 11.36
C GLN A 115 -15.14 -11.54 10.93
N ARG A 116 -16.05 -11.15 11.83
CA ARG A 116 -17.49 -11.02 11.55
C ARG A 116 -17.90 -9.66 11.00
N ASN A 117 -17.05 -8.65 11.12
CA ASN A 117 -17.27 -7.29 10.63
C ASN A 117 -16.19 -6.83 9.64
N PHE A 118 -15.36 -7.76 9.17
CA PHE A 118 -14.62 -7.64 7.92
C PHE A 118 -15.65 -7.40 6.83
N ARG A 119 -15.99 -6.13 6.66
CA ARG A 119 -16.57 -5.56 5.47
C ARG A 119 -15.37 -5.42 4.56
N PRO A 120 -15.10 -6.36 3.64
CA PRO A 120 -14.02 -6.16 2.70
C PRO A 120 -14.32 -4.82 2.04
N VAL A 121 -13.52 -3.80 2.34
CA VAL A 121 -13.53 -2.58 1.55
C VAL A 121 -13.06 -3.04 0.18
N THR A 122 -14.02 -3.42 -0.65
CA THR A 122 -13.97 -3.78 -2.07
C THR A 122 -12.51 -3.95 -2.53
N TRP A 123 -11.87 -5.08 -2.22
CA TRP A 123 -10.47 -5.29 -2.58
C TRP A 123 -10.38 -5.63 -4.07
N GLY A 124 -9.28 -5.29 -4.71
CA GLY A 124 -9.01 -5.53 -6.11
C GLY A 124 -7.60 -6.06 -6.30
N PHE A 125 -7.42 -6.87 -7.33
CA PHE A 125 -6.09 -7.33 -7.71
C PHE A 125 -5.99 -7.46 -9.22
N THR A 126 -4.76 -7.45 -9.72
CA THR A 126 -4.44 -7.72 -11.12
C THR A 126 -3.11 -8.44 -11.21
N ARG A 127 -2.89 -9.22 -12.28
CA ARG A 127 -1.67 -9.98 -12.51
C ARG A 127 -1.07 -9.59 -13.84
N THR A 128 0.25 -9.44 -13.88
CA THR A 128 1.00 -9.00 -15.05
C THR A 128 2.42 -9.56 -15.06
N ASP A 129 3.09 -9.49 -16.21
CA ASP A 129 4.45 -9.98 -16.40
C ASP A 129 5.33 -8.92 -17.07
N LEU A 130 6.53 -8.70 -16.52
CA LEU A 130 7.61 -7.99 -17.18
C LEU A 130 8.55 -9.02 -17.83
N ARG A 131 8.64 -9.00 -19.16
CA ARG A 131 9.29 -10.01 -20.00
C ARG A 131 10.60 -9.55 -20.63
N PHE A 132 10.78 -8.26 -20.87
CA PHE A 132 12.00 -7.70 -21.47
C PHE A 132 12.39 -6.35 -20.85
N ASP A 133 13.66 -5.97 -21.02
CA ASP A 133 14.22 -4.74 -20.46
C ASP A 133 13.55 -3.48 -21.03
N GLY A 134 13.30 -2.50 -20.17
CA GLY A 134 12.58 -1.27 -20.50
C GLY A 134 11.08 -1.44 -20.75
N GLN A 135 10.52 -2.64 -20.59
CA GLN A 135 9.10 -2.88 -20.83
C GLN A 135 8.23 -2.07 -19.85
N SER A 136 7.23 -1.38 -20.39
CA SER A 136 6.18 -0.74 -19.59
C SER A 136 4.87 -1.51 -19.78
N VAL A 137 4.22 -1.91 -18.69
CA VAL A 137 2.94 -2.62 -18.73
C VAL A 137 1.89 -1.86 -17.92
N GLU A 138 0.74 -1.65 -18.56
CA GLU A 138 -0.46 -1.15 -17.88
C GLU A 138 -1.16 -2.27 -17.12
N ALA A 139 -1.44 -2.04 -15.84
CA ALA A 139 -2.06 -2.99 -14.93
C ALA A 139 -3.18 -2.28 -14.16
N ASN A 140 -4.38 -2.19 -14.72
CA ASN A 140 -5.49 -1.56 -13.99
C ASN A 140 -6.02 -2.51 -12.89
N ILE A 141 -6.27 -1.97 -11.70
CA ILE A 141 -6.86 -2.69 -10.57
C ILE A 141 -8.32 -2.27 -10.48
N ARG A 142 -9.24 -3.23 -10.57
CA ARG A 142 -10.66 -2.99 -10.35
C ARG A 142 -11.09 -3.64 -9.05
N MET A 143 -11.78 -2.87 -8.22
CA MET A 143 -12.31 -3.34 -6.96
C MET A 143 -13.44 -4.36 -7.16
N LEU A 144 -13.47 -5.42 -6.36
CA LEU A 144 -14.41 -6.55 -6.46
C LEU A 144 -15.64 -6.36 -5.55
N ARG A 145 -16.83 -6.77 -6.03
CA ARG A 145 -18.08 -6.66 -5.24
C ARG A 145 -17.96 -7.45 -3.95
N GLU A 146 -18.53 -6.92 -2.87
CA GLU A 146 -18.77 -7.66 -1.63
C GLU A 146 -19.51 -8.97 -1.97
N GLY A 147 -18.97 -10.09 -1.49
CA GLY A 147 -19.69 -11.37 -1.56
C GLY A 147 -20.87 -11.31 -0.62
N THR A 148 -22.08 -11.41 -1.17
CA THR A 148 -23.34 -11.64 -0.45
C THR A 148 -23.36 -13.00 0.22
#